data_AF-A0A518HPR6-F1
#
_entry.id   AF-A0A518HPR6-F1
#
_cell.length_a   1.000
_cell.length_b   1.000
_cell.length_c   1.000
_cell.angle_alpha   90.00
_cell.angle_beta   90.00
_cell.angle_gamma   90.00
#
_symmetry.space_group_name_H-M   'P 1'
#
loop_
_entity.id
_entity.type
_entity.pdbx_description
1 polymer ?
#
loop_
_entity_poly.entity_id
_entity_poly.type
_entity_poly.pdbx_seq_one_letter_code
_entity_poly.pdbx_strand_id
1 'polypeptide(L)' 'MFWVDPQNDLTAVLFVQLSPFDKIGFHKSFRDAVYGPIQ' A
#
# COMPACT_ATOMS: atom_id res chain seq x y z
N MET A 1 -2.45 4.45 5.60
CA MET A 1 -3.32 3.39 5.02
C MET A 1 -2.94 2.07 5.66
N PHE A 2 -3.90 1.19 5.93
CA PHE A 2 -3.63 -0.17 6.39
C PHE A 2 -4.61 -1.14 5.74
N TRP A 3 -4.20 -2.38 5.51
CA TRP A 3 -5.09 -3.46 5.08
C TRP A 3 -4.57 -4.82 5.51
N VAL A 4 -5.49 -5.78 5.54
CA VAL A 4 -5.25 -7.20 5.79
C VAL A 4 -5.80 -7.96 4.59
N ASP A 5 -4.99 -8.85 4.03
CA ASP A 5 -5.35 -9.71 2.90
C ASP A 5 -5.13 -11.18 3.29
N PRO A 6 -6.18 -11.87 3.78
CA PRO A 6 -6.08 -13.26 4.19
C PRO A 6 -5.80 -14.22 3.02
N GLN A 7 -6.18 -13.87 1.79
CA GLN A 7 -5.96 -14.72 0.62
C GLN A 7 -4.47 -14.85 0.30
N ASN A 8 -3.72 -13.76 0.51
CA ASN A 8 -2.29 -13.69 0.28
C ASN A 8 -1.46 -13.81 1.59
N ASP A 9 -2.09 -14.15 2.72
CA ASP A 9 -1.49 -14.20 4.07
C ASP A 9 -0.63 -12.95 4.39
N LEU A 10 -1.19 -11.77 4.11
CA LEU A 10 -0.46 -10.51 4.11
C LEU A 10 -1.17 -9.46 4.99
N THR A 11 -0.38 -8.68 5.72
CA THR A 11 -0.85 -7.44 6.34
C THR A 11 0.13 -6.31 6.04
N ALA A 12 -0.37 -5.16 5.62
CA ALA A 12 0.46 -4.02 5.26
C ALA A 12 -0.05 -2.72 5.87
N VAL A 13 0.91 -1.87 6.28
CA VAL A 13 0.66 -0.56 6.88
C VAL A 13 1.60 0.45 6.24
N LEU A 14 1.04 1.58 5.83
CA LEU A 14 1.76 2.73 5.28
C LEU A 14 1.46 3.96 6.13
N PHE A 15 2.50 4.46 6.81
CA PHE A 15 2.53 5.77 7.47
C PHE A 15 3.25 6.77 6.59
N VAL A 16 2.64 7.94 6.38
CA VAL A 16 3.27 9.09 5.71
C VAL A 16 3.14 10.30 6.61
N GLN A 17 4.14 11.17 6.58
CA GLN A 17 4.10 12.47 7.25
C GLN A 17 3.83 13.60 6.24
N LEU A 18 2.97 13.33 5.26
CA LEU A 18 2.60 14.27 4.20
C LEU A 18 1.17 14.77 4.40
N SER A 19 0.98 16.08 4.32
CA SER A 19 -0.35 16.71 4.35
C SER A 19 -0.50 17.68 3.17
N PRO A 20 -1.55 17.54 2.33
CA PRO A 20 -2.57 16.49 2.34
C PRO A 20 -2.06 15.14 1.80
N PHE A 21 -2.69 14.08 2.28
CA PHE A 21 -2.24 12.68 2.28
C PHE A 21 -1.90 12.07 0.91
N ASP A 22 -2.46 12.55 -0.21
CA ASP A 22 -2.39 11.85 -1.50
C ASP A 22 -2.06 12.74 -2.71
N LYS A 23 -1.24 13.78 -2.51
CA LYS A 23 -0.83 14.66 -3.64
C LYS A 23 0.00 13.95 -4.71
N ILE A 24 0.58 12.79 -4.41
CA ILE A 24 1.59 12.12 -5.25
C ILE A 24 1.16 10.72 -5.73
N GLY A 25 -0.05 10.26 -5.40
CA GLY A 25 -0.56 8.94 -5.82
C GLY A 25 0.23 7.75 -5.25
N PHE A 26 0.91 7.94 -4.12
CA PHE A 26 1.88 6.98 -3.57
C PHE A 26 1.24 5.68 -3.05
N HIS A 27 -0.06 5.71 -2.73
CA HIS A 27 -0.75 4.55 -2.20
C HIS A 27 -0.85 3.40 -3.21
N LYS A 28 -1.03 3.70 -4.51
CA LYS A 28 -1.12 2.67 -5.56
C LYS A 28 0.23 2.03 -5.82
N SER A 29 1.28 2.83 -5.99
CA SER A 29 2.64 2.30 -6.22
C SER A 29 3.14 1.50 -5.03
N PHE A 30 2.85 1.92 -3.80
CA PHE A 30 3.14 1.12 -2.60
C PHE A 30 2.42 -0.22 -2.63
N ARG A 31 1.11 -0.23 -2.94
CA ARG A 31 0.33 -1.46 -3.04
C ARG A 31 0.90 -2.40 -4.10
N ASP A 32 1.15 -1.89 -5.31
CA ASP A 32 1.71 -2.66 -6.41
C ASP A 32 3.08 -3.28 -6.02
N ALA A 33 3.93 -2.54 -5.30
CA ALA A 33 5.22 -3.03 -4.83
C ALA A 33 5.10 -4.12 -3.75
N VAL A 34 4.10 -4.03 -2.86
CA VAL A 34 3.84 -5.04 -1.82
C VAL A 34 3.38 -6.36 -2.42
N TYR A 35 2.51 -6.32 -3.43
CA TYR A 35 2.04 -7.54 -4.11
C TYR A 35 3.05 -8.12 -5.10
N GLY A 36 4.06 -7.34 -5.51
CA GLY A 36 5.08 -7.78 -6.47
C GLY A 36 4.54 -7.91 -7.90
N PRO A 37 5.30 -8.54 -8.82
CA PRO A 37 4.81 -8.79 -10.17
C PRO A 37 3.55 -9.68 -10.12
N ILE A 38 2.44 -9.17 -10.64
CA ILE A 38 1.20 -9.94 -10.81
C ILE A 38 1.56 -11.16 -11.69
N GLN A 39 1.44 -12.36 -11.13
CA GLN A 39 1.73 -13.61 -11.81
C GLN A 39 0.57 -14.03 -12.71
#